data_AF-A0A379U0V2-F1
#
_entry.id   AF-A0A379U0V2-F1
#
_cell.length_a   1.000
_cell.length_b   1.000
_cell.length_c   1.000
_cell.angle_alpha   90.00
_cell.angle_beta   90.00
_cell.angle_gamma   90.00
#
_symmetry.space_group_name_H-M   'P 1'
#
loop_
_entity.id
_entity.type
_entity.pdbx_description
1 polymer ?
#
loop_
_entity_poly.entity_id
_entity_poly.type
_entity_poly.pdbx_seq_one_letter_code
_entity_poly.pdbx_strand_id
1 'polypeptide(L)'
;MDTKGSGDNSLSLQTFLTRVTRVRLKLQQVTGAADPQAMMQALAQTVFQGKSVDITDTRDYGSLVAASLGQEWSGFGQAVFVQPMEQAWQQVLSPTAESINNQWQQAIVNDWQQDFNDRWPFSPDKQSEASLPLLSQYLRNDTGRITQFVKTSLGGVLRREGRHWVPDAIAAQGLHFNPDFLNALNQLSELADVAFTGGDASVHFALMGKPARDVMQTDLYLDQQKLDYHNQVENWQPFVWPDSQWKPHTTLTWTSVSAGERIYADYPGSWGFIRLLDRAQVQATDNSTFILSWKVKDGSPLNIMMRTDAGEGPLALLKLKGFRLPQQVFLDTDSVPDVPSDNGGGDGL
;
A
#
# COMPACT_ATOMS: atom_id res chain seq x y z
N MET A 1 -0.43 -4.52 -59.89
CA MET A 1 0.43 -4.63 -58.70
C MET A 1 -0.47 -4.41 -57.50
N ASP A 2 -0.88 -5.51 -56.89
CA ASP A 2 -1.66 -5.54 -55.66
C ASP A 2 -0.83 -5.01 -54.49
N THR A 3 -1.34 -4.05 -53.75
CA THR A 3 -0.90 -3.78 -52.37
C THR A 3 -2.02 -4.25 -51.45
N LYS A 4 -1.71 -5.34 -50.74
CA LYS A 4 -2.55 -5.98 -49.73
C LYS A 4 -2.91 -4.98 -48.62
N GLY A 5 -4.18 -4.99 -48.23
CA GLY A 5 -4.77 -4.13 -47.22
C GLY A 5 -4.14 -4.26 -45.83
N SER A 6 -3.84 -3.10 -45.25
CA SER A 6 -3.95 -2.89 -43.82
C SER A 6 -5.44 -2.92 -43.46
N GLY A 7 -5.84 -3.76 -42.51
CA GLY A 7 -7.21 -3.84 -42.02
C GLY A 7 -7.66 -2.49 -41.46
N ASP A 8 -8.52 -1.81 -42.22
CA ASP A 8 -9.17 -0.57 -41.83
C ASP A 8 -10.21 -0.89 -40.75
N ASN A 9 -9.81 -0.84 -39.48
CA ASN A 9 -10.72 -1.07 -38.36
C ASN A 9 -11.50 0.24 -38.09
N SER A 10 -12.25 0.71 -39.08
CA SER A 10 -13.05 1.93 -39.00
C SER A 10 -14.10 1.79 -37.89
N LEU A 11 -14.16 2.76 -36.97
CA LEU A 11 -15.23 2.86 -35.97
C LEU A 11 -16.59 2.85 -36.69
N SER A 12 -17.50 1.95 -36.30
CA SER A 12 -18.80 1.78 -36.97
C SER A 12 -19.94 1.68 -35.97
N LEU A 13 -21.05 2.35 -36.29
CA LEU A 13 -22.29 2.28 -35.52
C LEU A 13 -22.82 0.85 -35.45
N GLN A 14 -22.69 0.08 -36.53
CA GLN A 14 -23.15 -1.31 -36.58
C GLN A 14 -22.37 -2.19 -35.59
N THR A 15 -21.06 -2.00 -35.48
CA THR A 15 -20.23 -2.67 -34.47
C THR A 15 -20.64 -2.27 -33.06
N PHE A 16 -20.86 -0.97 -32.81
CA PHE A 16 -21.34 -0.48 -31.52
C PHE A 16 -22.69 -1.10 -31.13
N LEU A 17 -23.70 -1.05 -32.00
CA LEU A 17 -25.03 -1.62 -31.73
C LEU A 17 -24.98 -3.13 -31.49
N THR A 18 -24.10 -3.84 -32.22
CA THR A 18 -23.88 -5.27 -31.98
C THR A 18 -23.31 -5.52 -30.58
N ARG A 19 -22.32 -4.73 -30.17
CA ARG A 19 -21.71 -4.80 -28.84
C ARG A 19 -22.72 -4.50 -27.72
N VAL A 20 -23.48 -3.40 -27.84
CA VAL A 20 -24.55 -3.03 -26.90
C VAL A 20 -25.61 -4.12 -26.81
N THR A 21 -25.99 -4.73 -27.93
CA THR A 21 -26.97 -5.83 -27.96
C THR A 21 -26.45 -7.04 -27.18
N ARG A 22 -25.17 -7.40 -27.31
CA ARG A 22 -24.57 -8.48 -26.52
C ARG A 22 -24.61 -8.19 -25.03
N VAL A 23 -24.24 -6.97 -24.62
CA VAL A 23 -24.32 -6.56 -23.21
C VAL A 23 -25.76 -6.67 -22.70
N ARG A 24 -26.73 -6.15 -23.46
CA ARG A 24 -28.15 -6.24 -23.12
C ARG A 24 -28.61 -7.68 -22.97
N LEU A 25 -28.26 -8.58 -23.90
CA LEU A 25 -28.63 -10.00 -23.81
C LEU A 25 -28.02 -10.67 -22.57
N LYS A 26 -26.78 -10.34 -22.23
CA LYS A 26 -26.11 -10.84 -21.02
C LYS A 26 -26.82 -10.37 -19.74
N LEU A 27 -27.20 -9.09 -19.67
CA LEU A 27 -27.99 -8.54 -18.56
C LEU A 27 -29.39 -9.18 -18.49
N GLN A 28 -30.02 -9.44 -19.63
CA GLN A 28 -31.31 -10.14 -19.67
C GLN A 28 -31.22 -11.58 -19.13
N GLN A 29 -30.12 -12.29 -19.44
CA GLN A 29 -29.86 -13.61 -18.86
C GLN A 29 -29.75 -13.56 -17.34
N VAL A 30 -29.09 -12.53 -16.80
CA VAL A 30 -29.02 -12.29 -15.34
C VAL A 30 -30.42 -12.09 -14.75
N THR A 31 -31.23 -11.22 -15.35
CA THR A 31 -32.60 -10.96 -14.84
C THR A 31 -33.53 -12.17 -14.93
N GLY A 32 -33.29 -13.08 -15.88
CA GLY A 32 -34.07 -14.30 -16.07
C GLY A 32 -33.53 -15.52 -15.35
N ALA A 33 -32.43 -15.39 -14.60
CA ALA A 33 -31.83 -16.50 -13.86
C ALA A 33 -32.68 -16.92 -12.66
N ALA A 34 -32.48 -18.16 -12.19
CA ALA A 34 -33.12 -18.66 -10.97
C ALA A 34 -32.71 -17.83 -9.73
N ASP A 35 -31.47 -17.33 -9.73
CA ASP A 35 -30.95 -16.37 -8.74
C ASP A 35 -30.29 -15.19 -9.47
N PRO A 36 -31.05 -14.13 -9.76
CA PRO A 36 -30.53 -12.94 -10.44
C PRO A 36 -29.44 -12.20 -9.66
N GLN A 37 -29.50 -12.23 -8.33
CA GLN A 37 -28.52 -11.54 -7.49
C GLN A 37 -27.16 -12.23 -7.55
N ALA A 38 -27.12 -13.56 -7.40
CA ALA A 38 -25.88 -14.32 -7.51
C ALA A 38 -25.26 -14.21 -8.91
N MET A 39 -26.07 -14.24 -9.97
CA MET A 39 -25.56 -14.11 -11.34
C MET A 39 -25.06 -12.69 -11.63
N MET A 40 -25.69 -11.65 -11.07
CA MET A 40 -25.22 -10.26 -11.19
C MET A 40 -23.88 -10.06 -10.48
N GLN A 41 -23.73 -10.61 -9.27
CA GLN A 41 -22.46 -10.59 -8.53
C GLN A 41 -21.35 -11.31 -9.30
N ALA A 42 -21.63 -12.50 -9.86
CA ALA A 42 -20.66 -13.24 -10.66
C ALA A 42 -20.23 -12.44 -11.90
N LEU A 43 -21.17 -11.81 -12.60
CA LEU A 43 -20.87 -10.95 -13.75
C LEU A 43 -19.97 -9.77 -13.36
N ALA A 44 -20.35 -9.03 -12.31
CA ALA A 44 -19.57 -7.89 -11.86
C ALA A 44 -18.18 -8.30 -11.37
N GLN A 45 -18.06 -9.40 -10.62
CA GLN A 45 -16.77 -9.97 -10.19
C GLN A 45 -15.86 -10.23 -11.39
N THR A 46 -16.38 -10.76 -12.52
CA THR A 46 -15.52 -10.95 -13.70
C THR A 46 -14.95 -9.65 -14.25
N VAL A 47 -15.63 -8.51 -14.08
CA VAL A 47 -15.08 -7.21 -14.49
C VAL A 47 -14.03 -6.71 -13.49
N PHE A 48 -14.30 -6.80 -12.19
CA PHE A 48 -13.30 -6.48 -11.15
C PHE A 48 -12.02 -7.32 -11.25
N GLN A 49 -12.14 -8.57 -11.69
CA GLN A 49 -11.02 -9.47 -11.96
C GLN A 49 -10.32 -9.19 -13.30
N GLY A 50 -10.83 -8.26 -14.12
CA GLY A 50 -10.30 -7.97 -15.46
C GLY A 50 -10.55 -9.06 -16.50
N LYS A 51 -11.50 -9.98 -16.24
CA LYS A 51 -11.82 -11.13 -17.12
C LYS A 51 -12.97 -10.86 -18.08
N SER A 52 -13.89 -9.96 -17.74
CA SER A 52 -15.03 -9.62 -18.61
C SER A 52 -14.70 -8.42 -19.49
N VAL A 53 -14.33 -8.75 -20.73
CA VAL A 53 -13.99 -7.83 -21.80
C VAL A 53 -15.24 -7.11 -22.36
N ASP A 54 -16.45 -7.69 -22.25
CA ASP A 54 -17.59 -7.21 -23.05
C ASP A 54 -18.15 -5.83 -22.66
N ILE A 55 -18.29 -5.52 -21.36
CA ILE A 55 -19.01 -4.31 -20.92
C ILE A 55 -18.09 -3.08 -20.98
N THR A 56 -16.88 -3.20 -20.42
CA THR A 56 -15.85 -2.15 -20.42
C THR A 56 -15.43 -1.82 -21.85
N ASP A 57 -15.15 -2.83 -22.70
CA ASP A 57 -14.77 -2.58 -24.10
C ASP A 57 -15.92 -1.99 -24.92
N THR A 58 -17.18 -2.28 -24.57
CA THR A 58 -18.33 -1.66 -25.25
C THR A 58 -18.44 -0.20 -24.89
N ARG A 59 -18.21 0.16 -23.62
CA ARG A 59 -18.16 1.56 -23.17
C ARG A 59 -17.00 2.28 -23.85
N ASP A 60 -15.81 1.70 -23.86
CA ASP A 60 -14.62 2.30 -24.46
C ASP A 60 -14.79 2.49 -25.97
N TYR A 61 -15.39 1.51 -26.65
CA TYR A 61 -15.77 1.65 -28.05
C TYR A 61 -16.80 2.77 -28.26
N GLY A 62 -17.79 2.90 -27.37
CA GLY A 62 -18.74 4.00 -27.37
C GLY A 62 -18.07 5.37 -27.20
N SER A 63 -17.10 5.49 -26.29
CA SER A 63 -16.31 6.71 -26.09
C SER A 63 -15.50 7.08 -27.32
N LEU A 64 -14.91 6.09 -28.02
CA LEU A 64 -14.20 6.32 -29.28
C LEU A 64 -15.14 6.80 -30.39
N VAL A 65 -16.34 6.19 -30.51
CA VAL A 65 -17.36 6.64 -31.48
C VAL A 65 -17.82 8.08 -31.16
N ALA A 66 -18.10 8.38 -29.89
CA ALA A 66 -18.48 9.72 -29.45
C ALA A 66 -17.40 10.77 -29.77
N ALA A 67 -16.13 10.45 -29.48
CA ALA A 67 -15.00 11.34 -29.78
C ALA A 67 -14.82 11.56 -31.29
N SER A 68 -15.14 10.55 -32.12
CA SER A 68 -15.01 10.67 -33.58
C SER A 68 -15.98 11.67 -34.23
N LEU A 69 -17.04 12.09 -33.52
CA LEU A 69 -18.01 13.08 -34.00
C LEU A 69 -17.50 14.53 -33.93
N GLY A 70 -16.38 14.77 -33.25
CA GLY A 70 -15.83 16.11 -33.03
C GLY A 70 -16.44 16.85 -31.83
N GLN A 71 -15.77 17.93 -31.40
CA GLN A 71 -16.09 18.67 -30.18
C GLN A 71 -17.51 19.28 -30.19
N GLU A 72 -18.00 19.69 -31.36
CA GLU A 72 -19.33 20.27 -31.55
C GLU A 72 -20.46 19.30 -31.19
N TRP A 73 -20.22 18.00 -31.34
CA TRP A 73 -21.20 16.93 -31.06
C TRP A 73 -20.88 16.15 -29.79
N SER A 74 -19.92 16.61 -28.98
CA SER A 74 -19.48 15.93 -27.75
C SER A 74 -20.63 15.58 -26.81
N GLY A 75 -21.56 16.52 -26.57
CA GLY A 75 -22.73 16.29 -25.73
C GLY A 75 -23.67 15.21 -26.27
N PHE A 76 -23.93 15.22 -27.59
CA PHE A 76 -24.73 14.19 -28.25
C PHE A 76 -24.03 12.82 -28.20
N GLY A 77 -22.73 12.79 -28.53
CA GLY A 77 -21.93 11.58 -28.52
C GLY A 77 -21.92 10.91 -27.14
N GLN A 78 -21.71 11.70 -26.09
CA GLN A 78 -21.73 11.22 -24.71
C GLN A 78 -23.11 10.66 -24.32
N ALA A 79 -24.18 11.39 -24.64
CA ALA A 79 -25.54 11.02 -24.29
C ALA A 79 -26.01 9.71 -24.98
N VAL A 80 -25.59 9.48 -26.23
CA VAL A 80 -26.07 8.33 -27.02
C VAL A 80 -25.15 7.11 -26.89
N PHE A 81 -23.83 7.31 -26.88
CA PHE A 81 -22.87 6.21 -26.99
C PHE A 81 -22.25 5.79 -25.66
N VAL A 82 -22.28 6.65 -24.63
CA VAL A 82 -21.56 6.43 -23.37
C VAL A 82 -22.51 6.33 -22.18
N GLN A 83 -23.39 7.31 -21.98
CA GLN A 83 -24.28 7.40 -20.81
C GLN A 83 -25.18 6.16 -20.58
N PRO A 84 -25.79 5.53 -21.61
CA PRO A 84 -26.61 4.33 -21.39
C PRO A 84 -25.78 3.15 -20.85
N MET A 85 -24.52 3.06 -21.27
CA MET A 85 -23.58 2.05 -20.77
C MET A 85 -23.15 2.36 -19.34
N GLU A 86 -22.90 3.64 -19.01
CA GLU A 86 -22.54 4.07 -17.64
C GLU A 86 -23.68 3.83 -16.65
N GLN A 87 -24.93 4.08 -17.04
CA GLN A 87 -26.09 3.80 -16.18
C GLN A 87 -26.28 2.30 -15.96
N ALA A 88 -26.15 1.48 -17.01
CA ALA A 88 -26.19 0.03 -16.88
C ALA A 88 -25.04 -0.49 -15.98
N TRP A 89 -23.88 0.16 -16.07
CA TRP A 89 -22.69 -0.16 -15.29
C TRP A 89 -22.87 0.10 -13.79
N GLN A 90 -23.36 1.27 -13.40
CA GLN A 90 -23.61 1.62 -11.99
C GLN A 90 -24.57 0.64 -11.30
N GLN A 91 -25.59 0.16 -12.01
CA GLN A 91 -26.56 -0.80 -11.50
C GLN A 91 -25.95 -2.19 -11.27
N VAL A 92 -24.95 -2.59 -12.08
CA VAL A 92 -24.24 -3.86 -11.92
C VAL A 92 -23.19 -3.79 -10.80
N LEU A 93 -22.60 -2.62 -10.57
CA LEU A 93 -21.48 -2.45 -9.65
C LEU A 93 -21.87 -2.35 -8.17
N SER A 94 -22.99 -1.69 -7.82
CA SER A 94 -23.31 -1.40 -6.42
C SER A 94 -23.40 -2.64 -5.51
N PRO A 95 -24.11 -3.73 -5.87
CA PRO A 95 -24.17 -4.94 -5.05
C PRO A 95 -22.82 -5.68 -4.93
N THR A 96 -21.87 -5.33 -5.80
CA THR A 96 -20.58 -6.02 -5.91
C THR A 96 -19.51 -5.33 -5.07
N ALA A 97 -19.58 -4.01 -4.90
CA ALA A 97 -18.70 -3.28 -3.99
C ALA A 97 -18.80 -3.84 -2.56
N GLU A 98 -20.02 -4.06 -2.07
CA GLU A 98 -20.26 -4.69 -0.77
C GLU A 98 -19.74 -6.15 -0.73
N SER A 99 -19.97 -6.93 -1.79
CA SER A 99 -19.45 -8.29 -1.90
C SER A 99 -17.91 -8.33 -1.81
N ILE A 100 -17.22 -7.40 -2.47
CA ILE A 100 -15.75 -7.28 -2.40
C ILE A 100 -15.30 -6.84 -1.02
N ASN A 101 -16.01 -5.92 -0.36
CA ASN A 101 -15.73 -5.53 1.02
C ASN A 101 -15.81 -6.73 1.97
N ASN A 102 -16.87 -7.54 1.84
CA ASN A 102 -17.06 -8.75 2.63
C ASN A 102 -15.94 -9.79 2.35
N GLN A 103 -15.57 -10.00 1.09
CA GLN A 103 -14.47 -10.88 0.72
C GLN A 103 -13.13 -10.39 1.28
N TRP A 104 -12.85 -9.09 1.20
CA TRP A 104 -11.65 -8.48 1.77
C TRP A 104 -11.57 -8.69 3.29
N GLN A 105 -12.68 -8.49 3.99
CA GLN A 105 -12.74 -8.69 5.43
C GLN A 105 -12.47 -10.15 5.81
N GLN A 106 -13.18 -11.07 5.17
CA GLN A 106 -13.07 -12.50 5.46
C GLN A 106 -11.73 -13.09 5.07
N ALA A 107 -11.16 -12.70 3.94
CA ALA A 107 -9.94 -13.30 3.41
C ALA A 107 -8.66 -12.68 4.00
N ILE A 108 -8.71 -11.42 4.45
CA ILE A 108 -7.51 -10.67 4.83
C ILE A 108 -7.66 -9.98 6.18
N VAL A 109 -8.68 -9.11 6.34
CA VAL A 109 -8.72 -8.21 7.51
C VAL A 109 -8.89 -8.98 8.81
N ASN A 110 -9.81 -9.94 8.87
CA ASN A 110 -10.11 -10.66 10.10
C ASN A 110 -8.89 -11.43 10.61
N ASP A 111 -8.23 -12.19 9.74
CA ASP A 111 -7.01 -12.92 10.08
C ASP A 111 -5.87 -11.97 10.45
N TRP A 112 -5.67 -10.88 9.71
CA TRP A 112 -4.68 -9.86 10.06
C TRP A 112 -4.92 -9.28 11.45
N GLN A 113 -6.15 -8.93 11.78
CA GLN A 113 -6.49 -8.37 13.09
C GLN A 113 -6.17 -9.37 14.20
N GLN A 114 -6.56 -10.63 14.03
CA GLN A 114 -6.28 -11.70 14.98
C GLN A 114 -4.77 -11.94 15.15
N ASP A 115 -4.03 -11.91 14.04
CA ASP A 115 -2.60 -12.20 14.03
C ASP A 115 -1.78 -11.06 14.65
N PHE A 116 -2.18 -9.80 14.42
CA PHE A 116 -1.29 -8.65 14.62
C PHE A 116 -1.80 -7.57 15.58
N ASN A 117 -3.12 -7.35 15.73
CA ASN A 117 -3.61 -6.16 16.44
C ASN A 117 -3.21 -6.13 17.92
N ASP A 118 -3.00 -7.27 18.57
CA ASP A 118 -2.57 -7.36 19.98
C ASP A 118 -1.05 -7.55 20.14
N ARG A 119 -0.28 -7.11 19.15
CA ARG A 119 1.18 -7.26 19.11
C ARG A 119 1.87 -5.98 18.70
N TRP A 120 3.07 -5.77 19.19
CA TRP A 120 3.96 -4.73 18.71
C TRP A 120 4.45 -5.07 17.28
N PRO A 121 4.55 -4.11 16.34
CA PRO A 121 4.37 -2.66 16.52
C PRO A 121 2.92 -2.15 16.44
N PHE A 122 1.96 -2.98 16.03
CA PHE A 122 0.57 -2.56 15.80
C PHE A 122 -0.13 -2.04 17.06
N SER A 123 0.18 -2.59 18.23
CA SER A 123 -0.22 -2.05 19.53
C SER A 123 1.01 -1.66 20.35
N PRO A 124 1.33 -0.35 20.44
CA PRO A 124 2.59 0.14 21.04
C PRO A 124 2.76 -0.21 22.53
N ASP A 125 1.68 -0.47 23.24
CA ASP A 125 1.65 -0.86 24.65
C ASP A 125 2.02 -2.33 24.88
N LYS A 126 2.04 -3.16 23.84
CA LYS A 126 2.24 -4.61 23.96
C LYS A 126 3.72 -5.01 23.98
N GLN A 127 4.03 -6.00 24.81
CA GLN A 127 5.34 -6.64 24.83
C GLN A 127 5.44 -7.81 23.84
N SER A 128 4.32 -8.51 23.60
CA SER A 128 4.23 -9.52 22.54
C SER A 128 4.52 -8.89 21.18
N GLU A 129 5.34 -9.55 20.38
CA GLU A 129 5.75 -9.04 19.07
C GLU A 129 5.05 -9.77 17.94
N ALA A 130 4.82 -9.06 16.84
CA ALA A 130 4.28 -9.62 15.60
C ALA A 130 5.28 -10.62 15.01
N SER A 131 4.77 -11.71 14.45
CA SER A 131 5.63 -12.69 13.77
C SER A 131 6.10 -12.12 12.43
N LEU A 132 7.41 -11.91 12.27
CA LEU A 132 8.01 -11.46 11.01
C LEU A 132 7.77 -12.46 9.86
N PRO A 133 7.92 -13.78 10.04
CA PRO A 133 7.56 -14.76 9.00
C PRO A 133 6.07 -14.71 8.61
N LEU A 134 5.18 -14.46 9.56
CA LEU A 134 3.75 -14.34 9.26
C LEU A 134 3.47 -13.05 8.50
N LEU A 135 4.05 -11.93 8.93
CA LEU A 135 3.96 -10.64 8.25
C LEU A 135 4.46 -10.75 6.80
N SER A 136 5.55 -11.49 6.56
CA SER A 136 6.07 -11.71 5.21
C SER A 136 5.08 -12.45 4.30
N GLN A 137 4.30 -13.41 4.83
CA GLN A 137 3.26 -14.08 4.05
C GLN A 137 2.15 -13.15 3.57
N TYR A 138 1.87 -12.06 4.28
CA TYR A 138 0.90 -11.06 3.83
C TYR A 138 1.50 -10.09 2.82
N LEU A 139 2.74 -9.63 3.06
CA LEU A 139 3.32 -8.46 2.39
C LEU A 139 4.19 -8.76 1.16
N ARG A 140 4.61 -10.02 0.93
CA ARG A 140 5.44 -10.37 -0.23
C ARG A 140 4.90 -9.76 -1.53
N ASN A 141 5.80 -9.12 -2.28
CA ASN A 141 5.48 -8.30 -3.44
C ASN A 141 4.68 -9.00 -4.55
N ASP A 142 4.84 -10.31 -4.72
CA ASP A 142 4.14 -11.06 -5.77
C ASP A 142 3.27 -12.19 -5.26
N THR A 143 3.65 -12.77 -4.13
CA THR A 143 3.01 -13.97 -3.57
C THR A 143 2.34 -13.71 -2.22
N GLY A 144 2.40 -12.48 -1.71
CA GLY A 144 1.75 -12.11 -0.46
C GLY A 144 0.23 -12.15 -0.58
N ARG A 145 -0.46 -12.54 0.49
CA ARG A 145 -1.93 -12.66 0.53
C ARG A 145 -2.63 -11.38 0.06
N ILE A 146 -2.14 -10.21 0.48
CA ILE A 146 -2.73 -8.90 0.11
C ILE A 146 -2.56 -8.68 -1.40
N THR A 147 -1.35 -8.85 -1.92
CA THR A 147 -1.09 -8.67 -3.36
C THR A 147 -1.90 -9.66 -4.21
N GLN A 148 -2.00 -10.92 -3.78
CA GLN A 148 -2.80 -11.93 -4.48
C GLN A 148 -4.29 -11.56 -4.49
N PHE A 149 -4.82 -11.08 -3.37
CA PHE A 149 -6.19 -10.58 -3.30
C PHE A 149 -6.39 -9.43 -4.29
N VAL A 150 -5.50 -8.43 -4.28
CA VAL A 150 -5.60 -7.28 -5.17
C VAL A 150 -5.52 -7.70 -6.64
N LYS A 151 -4.52 -8.49 -7.03
CA LYS A 151 -4.36 -8.97 -8.42
C LYS A 151 -5.56 -9.80 -8.87
N THR A 152 -6.10 -10.65 -7.99
CA THR A 152 -7.19 -11.55 -8.34
C THR A 152 -8.52 -10.83 -8.36
N SER A 153 -8.87 -10.14 -7.27
CA SER A 153 -10.20 -9.57 -7.03
C SER A 153 -10.36 -8.15 -7.53
N LEU A 154 -9.28 -7.40 -7.74
CA LEU A 154 -9.32 -5.98 -8.13
C LEU A 154 -8.51 -5.68 -9.41
N GLY A 155 -7.89 -6.68 -10.04
CA GLY A 155 -6.95 -6.46 -11.15
C GLY A 155 -7.53 -5.78 -12.39
N GLY A 156 -8.85 -5.75 -12.56
CA GLY A 156 -9.54 -5.02 -13.62
C GLY A 156 -9.78 -3.54 -13.30
N VAL A 157 -9.74 -3.13 -12.03
CA VAL A 157 -10.08 -1.76 -11.57
C VAL A 157 -8.94 -1.10 -10.79
N LEU A 158 -7.91 -1.86 -10.41
CA LEU A 158 -6.72 -1.40 -9.72
C LEU A 158 -5.49 -1.96 -10.42
N ARG A 159 -4.55 -1.08 -10.75
CA ARG A 159 -3.34 -1.38 -11.51
C ARG A 159 -2.11 -0.94 -10.73
N ARG A 160 -1.01 -1.66 -10.91
CA ARG A 160 0.29 -1.31 -10.32
C ARG A 160 1.04 -0.39 -11.29
N GLU A 161 1.32 0.83 -10.85
CA GLU A 161 2.16 1.81 -11.55
C GLU A 161 3.46 2.01 -10.77
N GLY A 162 4.55 1.42 -11.28
CA GLY A 162 5.80 1.35 -10.54
C GLY A 162 5.61 0.63 -9.20
N ARG A 163 5.75 1.38 -8.10
CA ARG A 163 5.63 0.85 -6.73
C ARG A 163 4.24 1.06 -6.12
N HIS A 164 3.36 1.82 -6.78
CA HIS A 164 2.07 2.21 -6.24
C HIS A 164 0.91 1.49 -6.92
N TRP A 165 -0.13 1.21 -6.14
CA TRP A 165 -1.43 0.77 -6.62
C TRP A 165 -2.31 1.99 -6.85
N VAL A 166 -2.82 2.11 -8.07
CA VAL A 166 -3.68 3.22 -8.49
C VAL A 166 -4.96 2.68 -9.15
N PRO A 167 -6.11 3.33 -8.91
CA PRO A 167 -7.33 3.03 -9.63
C PRO A 167 -7.15 3.18 -11.14
N ASP A 168 -7.73 2.28 -11.91
CA ASP A 168 -7.80 2.42 -13.36
C ASP A 168 -8.82 3.51 -13.70
N ALA A 169 -8.37 4.60 -14.33
CA ALA A 169 -9.21 5.76 -14.61
C ALA A 169 -10.45 5.45 -15.47
N ILE A 170 -10.40 4.38 -16.27
CA ILE A 170 -11.47 3.99 -17.17
C ILE A 170 -12.33 2.92 -16.48
N ALA A 171 -11.73 1.81 -16.06
CA ALA A 171 -12.48 0.67 -15.54
C ALA A 171 -13.06 0.93 -14.14
N ALA A 172 -12.43 1.80 -13.34
CA ALA A 172 -12.95 2.17 -12.02
C ALA A 172 -13.95 3.33 -12.06
N GLN A 173 -14.37 3.82 -13.23
CA GLN A 173 -15.35 4.89 -13.31
C GLN A 173 -16.65 4.48 -12.61
N GLY A 174 -17.11 5.33 -11.67
CA GLY A 174 -18.30 5.06 -10.86
C GLY A 174 -18.04 4.20 -9.62
N LEU A 175 -16.81 3.78 -9.36
CA LEU A 175 -16.38 3.17 -8.10
C LEU A 175 -15.73 4.22 -7.20
N HIS A 176 -16.12 4.21 -5.92
CA HIS A 176 -15.53 5.06 -4.90
C HIS A 176 -14.61 4.22 -4.03
N PHE A 177 -13.33 4.16 -4.41
CA PHE A 177 -12.32 3.53 -3.54
C PHE A 177 -12.22 4.29 -2.22
N ASN A 178 -12.13 3.55 -1.12
CA ASN A 178 -11.78 4.11 0.16
C ASN A 178 -10.34 4.64 0.10
N PRO A 179 -10.10 5.95 0.31
CA PRO A 179 -8.75 6.51 0.32
C PRO A 179 -7.83 5.86 1.34
N ASP A 180 -8.37 5.47 2.51
CA ASP A 180 -7.59 4.80 3.56
C ASP A 180 -7.12 3.42 3.10
N PHE A 181 -7.95 2.69 2.35
CA PHE A 181 -7.55 1.41 1.75
C PHE A 181 -6.39 1.61 0.77
N LEU A 182 -6.47 2.60 -0.12
CA LEU A 182 -5.40 2.88 -1.07
C LEU A 182 -4.11 3.32 -0.37
N ASN A 183 -4.20 4.17 0.65
CA ASN A 183 -3.06 4.60 1.45
C ASN A 183 -2.41 3.41 2.18
N ALA A 184 -3.22 2.57 2.84
CA ALA A 184 -2.74 1.38 3.54
C ALA A 184 -2.07 0.39 2.59
N LEU A 185 -2.68 0.11 1.44
CA LEU A 185 -2.12 -0.80 0.44
C LEU A 185 -0.77 -0.29 -0.11
N ASN A 186 -0.68 1.01 -0.40
CA ASN A 186 0.55 1.64 -0.89
C ASN A 186 1.64 1.66 0.18
N GLN A 187 1.31 2.01 1.42
CA GLN A 187 2.25 1.98 2.54
C GLN A 187 2.83 0.58 2.77
N LEU A 188 1.98 -0.44 2.72
CA LEU A 188 2.41 -1.84 2.88
C LEU A 188 3.26 -2.32 1.70
N SER A 189 2.96 -1.86 0.48
CA SER A 189 3.76 -2.17 -0.72
C SER A 189 5.14 -1.51 -0.66
N GLU A 190 5.21 -0.25 -0.24
CA GLU A 190 6.48 0.47 -0.02
C GLU A 190 7.34 -0.24 1.03
N LEU A 191 6.72 -0.68 2.13
CA LEU A 191 7.40 -1.45 3.17
C LEU A 191 7.92 -2.79 2.65
N ALA A 192 7.13 -3.50 1.83
CA ALA A 192 7.54 -4.77 1.22
C ALA A 192 8.79 -4.62 0.36
N ASP A 193 8.85 -3.54 -0.43
CA ASP A 193 10.00 -3.21 -1.28
C ASP A 193 11.27 -2.82 -0.48
N VAL A 194 11.15 -2.47 0.80
CA VAL A 194 12.29 -2.14 1.68
C VAL A 194 12.71 -3.34 2.52
N ALA A 195 11.76 -3.98 3.21
CA ALA A 195 12.05 -4.96 4.26
C ALA A 195 11.85 -6.41 3.84
N PHE A 196 11.18 -6.70 2.71
CA PHE A 196 10.80 -8.05 2.31
C PHE A 196 11.23 -8.40 0.88
N THR A 197 12.34 -7.81 0.41
CA THR A 197 12.86 -7.95 -0.96
C THR A 197 13.20 -9.40 -1.32
N GLY A 198 13.82 -10.15 -0.39
CA GLY A 198 14.15 -11.57 -0.53
C GLY A 198 13.02 -12.52 -0.12
N GLY A 199 11.84 -11.99 0.20
CA GLY A 199 10.69 -12.74 0.67
C GLY A 199 10.55 -12.81 2.18
N ASP A 200 11.63 -13.07 2.92
CA ASP A 200 11.65 -12.92 4.38
C ASP A 200 12.11 -11.52 4.79
N ALA A 201 11.86 -11.14 6.05
CA ALA A 201 12.30 -9.86 6.58
C ALA A 201 13.83 -9.79 6.55
N SER A 202 14.38 -8.82 5.84
CA SER A 202 15.81 -8.53 5.80
C SER A 202 16.06 -7.12 5.29
N VAL A 203 16.73 -6.30 6.10
CA VAL A 203 17.09 -4.91 5.81
C VAL A 203 18.59 -4.75 6.03
N HIS A 204 19.28 -4.22 5.03
CA HIS A 204 20.70 -3.91 5.09
C HIS A 204 20.89 -2.40 5.27
N PHE A 205 21.81 -2.03 6.14
CA PHE A 205 22.15 -0.64 6.45
C PHE A 205 23.56 -0.57 7.03
N ALA A 206 24.09 0.63 7.25
CA ALA A 206 25.34 0.83 7.95
C ALA A 206 25.16 1.78 9.12
N LEU A 207 25.91 1.56 10.20
CA LEU A 207 25.95 2.43 11.37
C LEU A 207 27.34 3.01 11.57
N MET A 208 27.41 4.22 12.12
CA MET A 208 28.64 4.89 12.51
C MET A 208 28.42 5.57 13.87
N GLY A 209 29.24 5.20 14.85
CA GLY A 209 29.25 5.86 16.16
C GLY A 209 29.71 7.31 16.03
N LYS A 210 29.11 8.22 16.79
CA LYS A 210 29.48 9.64 16.83
C LYS A 210 29.87 10.04 18.25
N PRO A 211 30.85 10.95 18.39
CA PRO A 211 31.27 11.41 19.70
C PRO A 211 30.16 12.19 20.39
N ALA A 212 30.04 12.00 21.70
CA ALA A 212 29.16 12.75 22.57
C ALA A 212 29.96 13.24 23.78
N ARG A 213 29.67 14.48 24.22
CA ARG A 213 30.37 15.06 25.36
C ARG A 213 30.13 14.21 26.61
N ASP A 214 31.21 13.99 27.37
CA ASP A 214 31.22 13.23 28.63
C ASP A 214 30.90 11.73 28.49
N VAL A 215 30.87 11.21 27.25
CA VAL A 215 30.68 9.78 26.93
C VAL A 215 32.02 9.19 26.46
N MET A 216 32.50 8.18 27.18
CA MET A 216 33.74 7.46 26.84
C MET A 216 33.50 6.36 25.81
N GLN A 217 32.40 5.64 25.92
CA GLN A 217 32.08 4.49 25.08
C GLN A 217 30.57 4.34 24.89
N THR A 218 30.16 3.93 23.69
CA THR A 218 28.79 3.52 23.33
C THR A 218 28.87 2.16 22.66
N ASP A 219 28.12 1.19 23.19
CA ASP A 219 28.01 -0.14 22.61
C ASP A 219 26.56 -0.40 22.22
N LEU A 220 26.34 -0.69 20.94
CA LEU A 220 25.06 -1.18 20.44
C LEU A 220 25.25 -2.64 20.00
N TYR A 221 24.48 -3.54 20.60
CA TYR A 221 24.34 -4.91 20.13
C TYR A 221 23.00 -5.04 19.41
N LEU A 222 23.04 -5.56 18.19
CA LEU A 222 21.90 -5.95 17.39
C LEU A 222 22.08 -7.42 17.03
N ASP A 223 21.35 -8.29 17.72
CA ASP A 223 21.50 -9.74 17.65
C ASP A 223 22.95 -10.16 17.95
N GLN A 224 23.71 -10.56 16.93
CA GLN A 224 25.12 -10.96 17.05
C GLN A 224 26.10 -9.88 16.57
N GLN A 225 25.59 -8.78 16.03
CA GLN A 225 26.38 -7.67 15.50
C GLN A 225 26.61 -6.62 16.59
N LYS A 226 27.81 -6.06 16.65
CA LYS A 226 28.20 -5.05 17.65
C LYS A 226 28.74 -3.81 16.95
N LEU A 227 28.22 -2.64 17.32
CA LEU A 227 28.89 -1.35 17.14
C LEU A 227 29.56 -0.98 18.46
N ASP A 228 30.89 -1.01 18.50
CA ASP A 228 31.71 -0.58 19.64
C ASP A 228 32.39 0.75 19.30
N TYR A 229 31.98 1.83 19.96
CA TYR A 229 32.53 3.15 19.73
C TYR A 229 33.02 3.80 21.02
N HIS A 230 34.33 4.01 21.11
CA HIS A 230 35.07 4.59 22.23
C HIS A 230 35.88 5.83 21.82
N ASN A 231 35.29 6.70 20.98
CA ASN A 231 35.91 7.94 20.46
C ASN A 231 37.14 7.73 19.56
N GLN A 232 37.27 6.56 18.95
CA GLN A 232 38.23 6.29 17.87
C GLN A 232 37.78 6.93 16.54
N VAL A 233 38.60 6.78 15.50
CA VAL A 233 38.28 7.25 14.14
C VAL A 233 36.95 6.65 13.68
N GLU A 234 36.05 7.53 13.23
CA GLU A 234 34.71 7.15 12.80
C GLU A 234 34.76 6.31 11.52
N ASN A 235 34.05 5.17 11.52
CA ASN A 235 33.92 4.32 10.35
C ASN A 235 32.47 3.81 10.20
N TRP A 236 32.08 3.58 8.95
CA TRP A 236 30.80 2.92 8.65
C TRP A 236 30.96 1.41 8.83
N GLN A 237 30.07 0.80 9.60
CA GLN A 237 30.01 -0.63 9.83
C GLN A 237 28.69 -1.16 9.25
N PRO A 238 28.71 -2.21 8.41
CA PRO A 238 27.49 -2.79 7.87
C PRO A 238 26.72 -3.56 8.93
N PHE A 239 25.40 -3.49 8.87
CA PHE A 239 24.45 -4.20 9.71
C PHE A 239 23.32 -4.81 8.87
N VAL A 240 22.78 -5.92 9.35
CA VAL A 240 21.56 -6.54 8.83
C VAL A 240 20.53 -6.65 9.96
N TRP A 241 19.26 -6.44 9.65
CA TRP A 241 18.15 -6.70 10.57
C TRP A 241 17.01 -7.47 9.87
N PRO A 242 16.42 -8.48 10.51
CA PRO A 242 16.94 -9.23 11.66
C PRO A 242 18.16 -10.10 11.26
N ASP A 243 19.09 -10.35 12.18
CA ASP A 243 20.34 -11.13 11.93
C ASP A 243 20.49 -12.37 12.84
N SER A 244 19.43 -12.80 13.51
CA SER A 244 19.45 -14.10 14.21
C SER A 244 18.07 -14.75 14.31
N GLN A 245 18.03 -16.07 14.07
CA GLN A 245 16.86 -16.90 14.38
C GLN A 245 16.87 -17.40 15.83
N TRP A 246 18.00 -17.30 16.54
CA TRP A 246 18.17 -17.84 17.88
C TRP A 246 18.39 -16.72 18.90
N LYS A 247 17.37 -16.44 19.70
CA LYS A 247 17.33 -15.40 20.73
C LYS A 247 17.76 -14.00 20.22
N PRO A 248 17.01 -13.42 19.26
CA PRO A 248 17.24 -12.06 18.83
C PRO A 248 17.11 -11.09 20.01
N HIS A 249 17.97 -10.09 20.05
CA HIS A 249 18.13 -9.22 21.21
C HIS A 249 18.84 -7.93 20.82
N THR A 250 18.38 -6.78 21.32
CA THR A 250 19.03 -5.49 21.11
C THR A 250 19.35 -4.81 22.44
N THR A 251 20.61 -4.42 22.63
CA THR A 251 21.02 -3.61 23.78
C THR A 251 21.75 -2.36 23.32
N LEU A 252 21.53 -1.24 24.02
CA LEU A 252 22.33 -0.03 23.89
C LEU A 252 22.88 0.30 25.27
N THR A 253 24.20 0.27 25.42
CA THR A 253 24.91 0.65 26.65
C THR A 253 25.86 1.82 26.37
N TRP A 254 26.21 2.54 27.43
CA TRP A 254 27.15 3.62 27.35
C TRP A 254 27.95 3.74 28.65
N THR A 255 29.19 4.18 28.53
CA THR A 255 30.08 4.47 29.66
C THR A 255 30.43 5.96 29.64
N SER A 256 30.29 6.61 30.79
CA SER A 256 30.61 8.03 30.96
C SER A 256 32.03 8.25 31.47
N VAL A 257 32.51 9.48 31.43
CA VAL A 257 33.80 9.86 32.05
C VAL A 257 33.81 9.73 33.59
N SER A 258 32.63 9.76 34.22
CA SER A 258 32.48 9.83 35.69
C SER A 258 31.86 8.59 36.33
N ALA A 259 31.37 7.65 35.53
CA ALA A 259 30.67 6.46 35.99
C ALA A 259 30.83 5.33 34.95
N GLY A 260 30.85 4.09 35.45
CA GLY A 260 30.96 2.88 34.62
C GLY A 260 29.77 2.66 33.69
N GLU A 261 29.75 1.49 33.05
CA GLU A 261 28.75 1.12 32.05
C GLU A 261 27.31 1.20 32.59
N ARG A 262 26.43 1.77 31.77
CA ARG A 262 25.00 1.91 32.04
C ARG A 262 24.21 1.41 30.84
N ILE A 263 23.14 0.68 31.12
CA ILE A 263 22.19 0.23 30.09
C ILE A 263 21.22 1.38 29.80
N TYR A 264 21.18 1.82 28.54
CA TYR A 264 20.13 2.72 28.05
C TYR A 264 18.86 1.94 27.69
N ALA A 265 19.02 0.86 26.92
CA ALA A 265 17.92 0.02 26.46
C ALA A 265 18.34 -1.45 26.40
N ASP A 266 17.37 -2.32 26.67
CA ASP A 266 17.50 -3.77 26.69
C ASP A 266 16.19 -4.38 26.18
N TYR A 267 16.16 -4.79 24.91
CA TYR A 267 14.97 -5.29 24.23
C TYR A 267 15.21 -6.71 23.69
N PRO A 268 14.64 -7.74 24.32
CA PRO A 268 14.61 -9.08 23.75
C PRO A 268 13.62 -9.13 22.57
N GLY A 269 13.85 -10.03 21.62
CA GLY A 269 12.95 -10.27 20.49
C GLY A 269 13.46 -9.69 19.17
N SER A 270 12.89 -10.18 18.07
CA SER A 270 13.29 -9.79 16.70
C SER A 270 13.05 -8.31 16.41
N TRP A 271 12.15 -7.68 17.15
CA TRP A 271 11.82 -6.27 16.95
C TRP A 271 12.59 -5.32 17.88
N GLY A 272 13.54 -5.83 18.68
CA GLY A 272 14.28 -5.02 19.65
C GLY A 272 14.94 -3.79 19.04
N PHE A 273 15.50 -3.92 17.84
CA PHE A 273 16.11 -2.78 17.14
C PHE A 273 15.09 -1.74 16.72
N ILE A 274 13.95 -2.15 16.19
CA ILE A 274 12.89 -1.22 15.78
C ILE A 274 12.27 -0.53 17.01
N ARG A 275 12.18 -1.23 18.16
CA ARG A 275 11.80 -0.61 19.46
C ARG A 275 12.81 0.43 19.92
N LEU A 276 14.10 0.19 19.72
CA LEU A 276 15.14 1.16 20.02
C LEU A 276 15.05 2.39 19.10
N LEU A 277 14.79 2.19 17.80
CA LEU A 277 14.57 3.27 16.84
C LEU A 277 13.33 4.10 17.19
N ASP A 278 12.25 3.49 17.68
CA ASP A 278 11.05 4.20 18.13
C ASP A 278 11.32 5.21 19.27
N ARG A 279 12.40 4.99 20.04
CA ARG A 279 12.85 5.89 21.11
C ARG A 279 13.84 6.96 20.65
N ALA A 280 14.34 6.85 19.42
CA ALA A 280 15.31 7.79 18.88
C ALA A 280 14.63 9.09 18.44
N GLN A 281 15.32 10.21 18.63
CA GLN A 281 15.07 11.40 17.83
C GLN A 281 15.82 11.22 16.51
N VAL A 282 15.08 11.22 15.40
CA VAL A 282 15.63 10.97 14.06
C VAL A 282 15.70 12.27 13.28
N GLN A 283 16.87 12.58 12.73
CA GLN A 283 17.08 13.72 11.85
C GLN A 283 17.67 13.25 10.52
N ALA A 284 16.98 13.48 9.41
CA ALA A 284 17.52 13.23 8.08
C ALA A 284 18.64 14.24 7.78
N THR A 285 19.79 13.74 7.34
CA THR A 285 20.90 14.55 6.83
C THR A 285 20.81 14.67 5.30
N ASP A 286 20.42 13.58 4.65
CA ASP A 286 20.10 13.49 3.23
C ASP A 286 19.05 12.37 3.00
N ASN A 287 18.87 11.93 1.76
CA ASN A 287 17.86 10.94 1.39
C ASN A 287 18.13 9.51 1.89
N SER A 288 19.35 9.18 2.32
CA SER A 288 19.70 7.84 2.80
C SER A 288 20.48 7.84 4.11
N THR A 289 20.74 9.01 4.70
CA THR A 289 21.54 9.15 5.92
C THR A 289 20.77 9.89 7.01
N PHE A 290 20.71 9.27 8.18
CA PHE A 290 19.96 9.72 9.34
C PHE A 290 20.86 9.81 10.57
N ILE A 291 20.67 10.83 11.39
CA ILE A 291 21.24 10.92 12.73
C ILE A 291 20.18 10.41 13.71
N LEU A 292 20.54 9.38 14.46
CA LEU A 292 19.75 8.77 15.53
C LEU A 292 20.28 9.28 16.87
N SER A 293 19.41 9.87 17.69
CA SER A 293 19.80 10.49 18.95
C SER A 293 18.95 10.01 20.12
N TRP A 294 19.59 9.48 21.16
CA TRP A 294 18.93 9.00 22.38
C TRP A 294 19.34 9.84 23.58
N LYS A 295 18.36 10.48 24.23
CA LYS A 295 18.59 11.30 25.43
C LYS A 295 18.89 10.41 26.64
N VAL A 296 20.07 10.58 27.23
CA VAL A 296 20.46 9.93 28.50
C VAL A 296 20.22 10.87 29.68
N LYS A 297 20.04 10.30 30.89
CA LYS A 297 19.68 11.06 32.10
C LYS A 297 20.75 12.10 32.51
N ASP A 298 22.02 11.74 32.35
CA ASP A 298 23.15 12.50 32.92
C ASP A 298 24.21 12.85 31.86
N GLY A 299 23.82 13.40 30.70
CA GLY A 299 24.82 13.74 29.69
C GLY A 299 24.27 14.21 28.35
N SER A 300 25.19 14.38 27.40
CA SER A 300 24.84 14.61 26.01
C SER A 300 24.18 13.37 25.42
N PRO A 301 23.27 13.54 24.45
CA PRO A 301 22.59 12.40 23.85
C PRO A 301 23.59 11.48 23.13
N LEU A 302 23.30 10.18 23.16
CA LEU A 302 24.04 9.19 22.38
C LEU A 302 23.66 9.36 20.92
N ASN A 303 24.63 9.59 20.04
CA ASN A 303 24.41 9.83 18.63
C ASN A 303 25.02 8.70 17.79
N ILE A 304 24.21 8.14 16.89
CA ILE A 304 24.67 7.18 15.87
C ILE A 304 24.18 7.68 14.52
N MET A 305 25.04 7.69 13.53
CA MET A 305 24.64 7.93 12.15
C MET A 305 24.27 6.60 11.51
N MET A 306 23.15 6.56 10.80
CA MET A 306 22.67 5.41 10.05
C MET A 306 22.60 5.77 8.57
N ARG A 307 23.13 4.90 7.71
CA ARG A 307 22.98 4.99 6.26
C ARG A 307 22.21 3.78 5.74
N THR A 308 21.22 4.00 4.91
CA THR A 308 20.31 2.96 4.39
C THR A 308 20.60 2.65 2.92
N ASP A 309 20.42 1.39 2.53
CA ASP A 309 20.60 0.98 1.13
C ASP A 309 19.35 1.26 0.28
N ALA A 310 18.16 1.18 0.89
CA ALA A 310 16.88 1.41 0.23
C ALA A 310 15.90 2.16 1.15
N GLY A 311 15.34 3.26 0.63
CA GLY A 311 14.36 4.08 1.36
C GLY A 311 14.84 4.48 2.75
N GLU A 312 13.92 4.48 3.71
CA GLU A 312 14.21 4.75 5.13
C GLU A 312 14.85 3.55 5.85
N GLY A 313 15.16 2.45 5.16
CA GLY A 313 15.72 1.23 5.72
C GLY A 313 14.89 0.73 6.91
N PRO A 314 15.50 0.44 8.08
CA PRO A 314 14.79 -0.10 9.22
C PRO A 314 13.79 0.91 9.85
N LEU A 315 13.93 2.22 9.59
CA LEU A 315 12.96 3.22 10.06
C LEU A 315 11.60 3.06 9.37
N ALA A 316 11.55 2.51 8.15
CA ALA A 316 10.29 2.29 7.43
C ALA A 316 9.30 1.40 8.21
N LEU A 317 9.81 0.49 9.06
CA LEU A 317 9.00 -0.39 9.90
C LEU A 317 8.26 0.36 11.01
N LEU A 318 8.70 1.56 11.39
CA LEU A 318 7.98 2.40 12.34
C LEU A 318 6.63 2.88 11.78
N LYS A 319 6.45 2.88 10.46
CA LYS A 319 5.15 3.17 9.83
C LYS A 319 4.07 2.13 10.19
N LEU A 320 4.45 0.93 10.66
CA LEU A 320 3.50 -0.07 11.17
C LEU A 320 2.97 0.25 12.58
N LYS A 321 3.54 1.23 13.27
CA LYS A 321 3.15 1.55 14.64
C LYS A 321 1.72 2.08 14.68
N GLY A 322 0.84 1.39 15.38
CA GLY A 322 -0.59 1.76 15.42
C GLY A 322 -1.36 1.47 14.12
N PHE A 323 -0.72 0.87 13.10
CA PHE A 323 -1.36 0.59 11.82
C PHE A 323 -2.55 -0.37 11.98
N ARG A 324 -3.62 -0.10 11.24
CA ARG A 324 -4.80 -0.97 11.15
C ARG A 324 -5.21 -1.09 9.68
N LEU A 325 -5.52 -2.32 9.25
CA LEU A 325 -6.07 -2.51 7.91
C LEU A 325 -7.48 -1.92 7.83
N PRO A 326 -7.77 -1.09 6.81
CA PRO A 326 -9.12 -0.61 6.55
C PRO A 326 -10.08 -1.77 6.26
N GLN A 327 -11.30 -1.69 6.76
CA GLN A 327 -12.30 -2.75 6.61
C GLN A 327 -13.02 -2.74 5.26
N GLN A 328 -12.97 -1.61 4.54
CA GLN A 328 -13.69 -1.39 3.30
C GLN A 328 -12.72 -1.00 2.18
N VAL A 329 -12.81 -1.68 1.04
CA VAL A 329 -12.14 -1.35 -0.21
C VAL A 329 -12.87 -0.22 -0.93
N PHE A 330 -14.20 -0.29 -0.94
CA PHE A 330 -15.09 0.70 -1.56
C PHE A 330 -15.99 1.34 -0.51
N LEU A 331 -16.27 2.63 -0.67
CA LEU A 331 -17.24 3.39 0.12
C LEU A 331 -18.60 3.37 -0.59
N ASP A 332 -19.68 3.41 0.19
CA ASP A 332 -21.03 3.55 -0.37
C ASP A 332 -21.21 4.95 -0.95
N THR A 333 -21.85 5.05 -2.11
CA THR A 333 -22.10 6.31 -2.84
C THR A 333 -22.84 7.37 -2.04
N ASP A 334 -23.56 6.99 -0.97
CA ASP A 334 -24.33 7.90 -0.11
C ASP A 334 -23.53 8.51 1.05
N SER A 335 -22.25 8.16 1.19
CA SER A 335 -21.42 8.54 2.35
C SER A 335 -20.31 9.57 2.08
N VAL A 336 -20.33 10.24 0.93
CA VAL A 336 -19.37 11.32 0.64
C VAL A 336 -19.81 12.61 1.35
N PRO A 337 -19.00 13.19 2.27
CA PRO A 337 -19.25 14.54 2.75
C PRO A 337 -19.05 15.50 1.58
N ASP A 338 -20.08 16.30 1.30
CA ASP A 338 -20.06 17.36 0.30
C ASP A 338 -18.86 18.29 0.60
N VAL A 339 -17.86 18.29 -0.29
CA VAL A 339 -16.78 19.29 -0.21
C VAL A 339 -17.41 20.59 -0.69
N PRO A 340 -17.54 21.62 0.15
CA PRO A 340 -18.18 22.85 -0.27
C PRO A 340 -17.33 23.45 -1.40
N SER A 341 -17.97 23.59 -2.56
CA SER A 341 -17.41 24.35 -3.67
C SER A 341 -17.24 25.77 -3.19
N ASP A 342 -15.98 26.21 -3.05
CA ASP A 342 -15.64 27.60 -2.79
C ASP A 342 -16.06 28.44 -4.00
N ASN A 343 -17.34 28.82 -4.03
CA ASN A 343 -17.84 29.89 -4.87
C ASN A 343 -17.41 31.21 -4.23
N GLY A 344 -16.14 31.55 -4.42
CA GLY A 344 -15.62 32.90 -4.29
C GLY A 344 -16.22 33.80 -5.37
N GLY A 345 -17.51 34.09 -5.25
CA GLY A 345 -18.19 35.15 -5.98
C GLY A 345 -17.80 36.49 -5.38
N GLY A 346 -17.24 37.35 -6.23
CA GLY A 346 -17.08 38.76 -5.93
C GLY A 346 -18.44 39.48 -5.84
N ASP A 347 -18.48 40.43 -4.91
CA ASP A 347 -19.18 41.73 -4.90
C ASP A 347 -18.92 42.26 -3.47
N GLY A 348 -18.25 43.38 -3.22
CA GLY A 348 -18.52 44.70 -3.75
C GLY A 348 -19.14 45.56 -2.64
N LEU A 349 -18.30 46.28 -1.88
CA LEU A 349 -18.47 47.65 -1.38
C LEU A 349 -17.23 48.12 -0.60
#